data_AF-A0A8K0KI38-F1
#
_entry.id   AF-A0A8K0KI38-F1
#
_cell.length_a   1.000
_cell.length_b   1.000
_cell.length_c   1.000
_cell.angle_alpha   90.00
_cell.angle_beta   90.00
_cell.angle_gamma   90.00
#
_symmetry.space_group_name_H-M   'P 1'
#
loop_
_entity.id
_entity.type
_entity.pdbx_description
1 polymer ?
#
loop_
_entity_poly.entity_id
_entity_poly.type
_entity_poly.pdbx_seq_one_letter_code
_entity_poly.pdbx_strand_id
1 'polypeptide(L)'
;MSHLVKRYQEAERQLVQSDRYDGRDDFTVELQTFSRAANGPSSPREREDEDLIRFLKEFQPWTPECFHFNQKGMAYVSIALWNNLMEPVGNKTESFRLFTHRDIKCPTKTAPYIFTKKNSINYYKTGSQ
;
A
#
# COMPACT_ATOMS: atom_id res chain seq x y z
N MET A 1 -17.03 1.44 4.11
CA MET A 1 -16.26 1.75 5.33
C MET A 1 -16.85 2.96 6.06
N SER A 2 -16.76 3.00 7.40
CA SER A 2 -17.33 4.11 8.20
C SER A 2 -16.61 5.44 7.96
N HIS A 3 -17.32 6.55 8.21
CA HIS A 3 -16.76 7.90 8.18
C HIS A 3 -15.57 8.07 9.15
N LEU A 4 -15.58 7.34 10.27
CA LEU A 4 -14.52 7.37 11.27
C LEU A 4 -13.19 6.84 10.72
N VAL A 5 -13.21 5.70 10.01
CA VAL A 5 -11.99 5.11 9.43
C VAL A 5 -11.36 6.05 8.41
N LYS A 6 -12.17 6.69 7.56
CA LYS A 6 -11.67 7.67 6.59
C LYS A 6 -11.00 8.87 7.26
N ARG A 7 -11.61 9.40 8.34
CA ARG A 7 -11.03 10.50 9.11
C ARG A 7 -9.74 10.12 9.82
N TYR A 8 -9.66 8.89 10.34
CA TYR A 8 -8.45 8.39 10.96
C TYR A 8 -7.31 8.27 9.94
N GLN A 9 -7.57 7.66 8.78
CA GLN A 9 -6.60 7.56 7.68
C GLN A 9 -6.14 8.95 7.18
N GLU A 10 -7.03 9.93 7.10
CA GLU A 10 -6.67 11.30 6.75
C GLU A 10 -5.81 11.96 7.83
N ALA A 11 -6.09 11.73 9.11
CA ALA A 11 -5.25 12.22 10.21
C ALA A 11 -3.84 11.59 10.18
N GLU A 12 -3.72 10.29 9.88
CA GLU A 12 -2.43 9.64 9.64
C GLU A 12 -1.68 10.30 8.48
N ARG A 13 -2.37 10.57 7.37
CA ARG A 13 -1.81 11.28 6.20
C ARG A 13 -1.26 12.64 6.57
N GLN A 14 -2.03 13.44 7.29
CA GLN A 14 -1.60 14.76 7.74
C GLN A 14 -0.41 14.69 8.69
N LEU A 15 -0.41 13.73 9.61
CA LEU A 15 0.69 13.54 10.55
C LEU A 15 2.00 13.19 9.82
N VAL A 16 1.97 12.25 8.89
CA VAL A 16 3.16 11.83 8.14
C VAL A 16 3.65 12.93 7.19
N GLN A 17 2.73 13.73 6.63
CA GLN A 17 3.07 14.86 5.76
C GLN A 17 3.48 16.14 6.51
N SER A 18 3.40 16.17 7.83
CA SER A 18 3.72 17.36 8.64
C SER A 18 5.21 17.66 8.81
N ASP A 19 6.08 16.90 8.13
CA ASP A 19 7.55 16.92 8.27
C ASP A 19 8.07 16.60 9.69
N ARG A 20 7.18 16.22 10.63
CA ARG A 20 7.51 15.89 12.03
C ARG A 20 8.62 14.85 12.17
N TYR A 21 8.72 13.93 11.22
CA TYR A 21 9.67 12.80 11.26
C TYR A 21 10.87 12.98 10.32
N ASP A 22 10.98 14.09 9.59
CA ASP A 22 11.98 14.28 8.53
C ASP A 22 13.24 15.04 8.99
N GLY A 23 13.35 15.32 10.30
CA GLY A 23 14.48 16.04 10.89
C GLY A 23 15.76 15.21 11.08
N ARG A 24 15.73 13.90 10.80
CA ARG A 24 16.89 13.01 10.91
C ARG A 24 17.17 12.27 9.60
N ASP A 25 18.39 11.79 9.44
CA ASP A 25 18.80 11.02 8.26
C ASP A 25 18.72 9.50 8.46
N ASP A 26 18.54 9.04 9.69
CA ASP A 26 18.49 7.63 10.09
C ASP A 26 17.07 7.08 10.29
N PHE A 27 16.05 7.92 10.07
CA PHE A 27 14.65 7.55 10.29
C PHE A 27 13.70 8.36 9.43
N THR A 28 12.61 7.72 9.01
CA THR A 28 11.51 8.35 8.29
C THR A 28 10.23 7.54 8.53
N VAL A 29 9.08 8.15 8.25
CA VAL A 29 7.77 7.50 8.36
C VAL A 29 7.08 7.57 7.01
N GLU A 30 6.57 6.44 6.54
CA GLU A 30 5.89 6.32 5.25
C GLU A 30 4.53 5.65 5.43
N LEU A 31 3.52 6.17 4.74
CA LEU A 31 2.19 5.55 4.72
C LEU A 31 2.12 4.51 3.62
N GLN A 32 1.57 3.36 3.99
CA GLN A 32 1.33 2.24 3.08
C GLN A 32 -0.13 2.26 2.65
N THR A 33 -0.35 1.96 1.37
CA THR A 33 -1.65 2.20 0.72
C THR A 33 -2.66 1.08 0.97
N PHE A 34 -2.23 -0.05 1.56
CA PHE A 34 -3.09 -1.21 1.81
C PHE A 34 -4.35 -0.83 2.63
N SER A 35 -4.21 0.02 3.66
CA SER A 35 -5.32 0.41 4.53
C SER A 35 -6.43 1.13 3.77
N ARG A 36 -6.06 1.90 2.74
CA ARG A 36 -7.01 2.60 1.87
C ARG A 36 -7.65 1.63 0.88
N ALA A 37 -6.88 0.74 0.28
CA ALA A 37 -7.42 -0.31 -0.58
C ALA A 37 -8.39 -1.24 0.17
N ALA A 38 -8.11 -1.53 1.45
CA ALA A 38 -8.95 -2.35 2.33
C ALA A 38 -10.28 -1.67 2.75
N ASN A 39 -10.49 -0.38 2.43
CA ASN A 39 -11.77 0.28 2.70
C ASN A 39 -12.96 -0.33 1.93
N GLY A 40 -12.67 -1.18 0.94
CA GLY A 40 -13.65 -1.71 0.02
C GLY A 40 -14.09 -0.65 -1.00
N PRO A 41 -14.89 -1.05 -1.99
CA PRO A 41 -15.31 -0.17 -3.07
C PRO A 41 -16.19 0.96 -2.56
N SER A 42 -15.81 2.19 -2.91
CA SER A 42 -16.49 3.43 -2.56
C SER A 42 -17.49 3.90 -3.61
N SER A 43 -17.47 3.29 -4.81
CA SER A 43 -18.37 3.57 -5.92
C SER A 43 -18.88 2.27 -6.57
N PRO A 44 -20.00 2.31 -7.34
CA PRO A 44 -20.45 1.16 -8.13
C PRO A 44 -19.37 0.65 -9.09
N ARG A 45 -18.65 1.56 -9.75
CA ARG A 45 -17.54 1.23 -10.65
C ARG A 45 -16.43 0.43 -9.95
N GLU A 46 -16.07 0.80 -8.73
CA GLU A 46 -15.07 0.04 -7.95
C GLU A 46 -15.57 -1.34 -7.53
N ARG A 47 -16.88 -1.57 -7.43
CA ARG A 47 -17.43 -2.91 -7.15
C ARG A 47 -17.29 -3.86 -8.34
N GLU A 48 -17.21 -3.29 -9.54
CA GLU A 48 -17.02 -4.00 -10.80
C GLU A 48 -15.54 -4.19 -11.13
N ASP A 49 -14.62 -3.74 -10.27
CA ASP A 49 -13.18 -3.95 -10.42
C ASP A 49 -12.86 -5.45 -10.40
N GLU A 50 -12.27 -5.95 -11.49
CA GLU A 50 -11.95 -7.37 -11.65
C GLU A 50 -10.92 -7.86 -10.63
N ASP A 51 -10.00 -7.00 -10.19
CA ASP A 51 -9.01 -7.34 -9.17
C ASP A 51 -9.67 -7.47 -7.80
N LEU A 52 -10.63 -6.61 -7.48
CA LEU A 52 -11.47 -6.76 -6.28
C LEU A 52 -12.27 -8.07 -6.32
N ILE A 53 -12.96 -8.34 -7.43
CA ILE A 53 -13.80 -9.54 -7.58
C ILE A 53 -12.94 -10.80 -7.41
N ARG A 54 -11.77 -10.83 -8.07
CA ARG A 54 -10.80 -11.92 -7.93
C ARG A 54 -10.33 -12.09 -6.48
N PHE A 55 -9.97 -10.99 -5.82
CA PHE A 55 -9.56 -11.01 -4.42
C PHE A 55 -10.64 -11.56 -3.49
N LEU A 56 -11.87 -11.11 -3.63
CA LEU A 56 -12.97 -11.54 -2.76
C LEU A 56 -13.41 -12.98 -3.05
N LYS A 57 -13.58 -13.36 -4.32
CA LYS A 57 -14.17 -14.66 -4.69
C LYS A 57 -13.16 -15.78 -4.80
N GLU A 58 -12.03 -15.55 -5.48
CA GLU A 58 -11.05 -16.62 -5.75
C GLU A 58 -10.07 -16.79 -4.58
N PHE A 59 -9.74 -15.71 -3.88
CA PHE A 59 -8.75 -15.78 -2.81
C PHE A 59 -9.33 -16.09 -1.44
N GLN A 60 -10.60 -15.77 -1.18
CA GLN A 60 -11.29 -16.00 0.10
C GLN A 60 -10.36 -15.64 1.28
N PRO A 61 -9.99 -14.37 1.44
CA PRO A 61 -8.87 -13.96 2.29
C PRO A 61 -9.23 -13.95 3.78
N TRP A 62 -10.47 -14.27 4.15
CA TRP A 62 -11.00 -14.12 5.50
C TRP A 62 -11.02 -15.45 6.27
N THR A 63 -10.92 -15.36 7.60
CA THR A 63 -11.22 -16.45 8.53
C THR A 63 -12.72 -16.82 8.47
N PRO A 64 -13.14 -17.96 9.07
CA PRO A 64 -14.56 -18.34 9.12
C PRO A 64 -15.47 -17.33 9.83
N GLU A 65 -14.92 -16.43 10.64
CA GLU A 65 -15.66 -15.33 11.27
C GLU A 65 -15.76 -14.07 10.39
N CYS A 66 -15.24 -14.13 9.15
CA CYS A 66 -15.40 -13.12 8.12
C CYS A 66 -14.85 -11.72 8.48
N PHE A 67 -13.87 -11.65 9.39
CA PHE A 67 -13.30 -10.38 9.86
C PHE A 67 -11.79 -10.35 9.76
N HIS A 68 -11.08 -11.29 10.38
CA HIS A 68 -9.62 -11.35 10.26
C HIS A 68 -9.19 -11.96 8.92
N PHE A 69 -8.02 -11.55 8.45
CA PHE A 69 -7.38 -12.26 7.35
C PHE A 69 -6.95 -13.66 7.82
N ASN A 70 -7.25 -14.68 7.01
CA ASN A 70 -6.65 -15.99 7.19
C ASN A 70 -5.19 -15.99 6.71
N GLN A 71 -4.51 -17.14 6.82
CA GLN A 71 -3.10 -17.28 6.41
C GLN A 71 -2.85 -16.80 4.97
N LYS A 72 -3.76 -17.14 4.04
CA LYS A 72 -3.67 -16.74 2.64
C LYS A 72 -3.87 -15.23 2.48
N GLY A 73 -4.88 -14.65 3.15
CA GLY A 73 -5.10 -13.20 3.17
C GLY A 73 -3.90 -12.42 3.69
N MET A 74 -3.31 -12.86 4.81
CA MET A 74 -2.09 -12.25 5.37
C MET A 74 -0.91 -12.32 4.42
N ALA A 75 -0.74 -13.44 3.69
CA ALA A 75 0.31 -13.56 2.68
C ALA A 75 0.15 -12.53 1.56
N TYR A 76 -1.08 -12.32 1.05
CA TYR A 76 -1.34 -11.31 0.03
C TYR A 76 -1.11 -9.88 0.53
N VAL A 77 -1.56 -9.55 1.74
CA VAL A 77 -1.32 -8.24 2.35
C VAL A 77 0.19 -7.99 2.54
N SER A 78 0.95 -9.03 2.90
CA SER A 78 2.40 -8.94 3.05
C SER A 78 3.11 -8.69 1.71
N ILE A 79 2.70 -9.39 0.65
CA ILE A 79 3.23 -9.16 -0.71
C ILE A 79 2.86 -7.77 -1.22
N ALA A 80 1.61 -7.33 -1.01
CA ALA A 80 1.15 -5.99 -1.33
C ALA A 80 2.01 -4.93 -0.65
N LEU A 81 2.25 -5.07 0.66
CA LEU A 81 3.12 -4.18 1.43
C LEU A 81 4.54 -4.17 0.86
N TRP A 82 5.14 -5.34 0.64
CA TRP A 82 6.50 -5.43 0.10
C TRP A 82 6.62 -4.73 -1.26
N ASN A 83 5.68 -5.00 -2.17
CA ASN A 83 5.68 -4.39 -3.49
C ASN A 83 5.50 -2.87 -3.43
N ASN A 84 4.70 -2.38 -2.47
CA ASN A 84 4.49 -0.95 -2.25
C ASN A 84 5.72 -0.26 -1.65
N LEU A 85 6.52 -0.96 -0.84
CA LEU A 85 7.83 -0.49 -0.37
C LEU A 85 8.85 -0.37 -1.52
N MET A 86 8.68 -1.14 -2.59
CA MET A 86 9.48 -1.07 -3.82
C MET A 86 8.95 -0.05 -4.85
N GLU A 87 7.97 0.78 -4.49
CA GLU A 87 7.42 1.85 -5.32
C GLU A 87 7.78 3.23 -4.75
N PRO A 88 8.21 4.19 -5.58
CA PRO A 88 8.57 5.52 -5.11
C PRO A 88 7.38 6.24 -4.48
N VAL A 89 7.66 7.00 -3.43
CA VAL A 89 6.67 7.80 -2.71
C VAL A 89 6.01 8.78 -3.67
N GLY A 90 4.68 8.82 -3.69
CA GLY A 90 3.89 9.62 -4.63
C GLY A 90 3.43 8.86 -5.88
N ASN A 91 4.00 7.69 -6.17
CA ASN A 91 3.54 6.79 -7.23
C ASN A 91 3.38 5.35 -6.72
N LYS A 92 2.87 5.24 -5.50
CA LYS A 92 2.50 3.97 -4.87
C LYS A 92 1.18 3.49 -5.44
N THR A 93 1.07 2.20 -5.74
CA THR A 93 -0.18 1.58 -6.18
C THR A 93 -1.23 1.71 -5.07
N GLU A 94 -2.43 2.20 -5.38
CA GLU A 94 -3.51 2.39 -4.39
C GLU A 94 -4.77 1.52 -4.66
N SER A 95 -4.73 0.63 -5.66
CA SER A 95 -5.87 -0.17 -6.07
C SER A 95 -5.82 -1.63 -5.58
N PHE A 96 -6.91 -2.37 -5.78
CA PHE A 96 -7.01 -3.80 -5.45
C PHE A 96 -5.98 -4.67 -6.18
N ARG A 97 -5.33 -4.16 -7.24
CA ARG A 97 -4.17 -4.79 -7.91
C ARG A 97 -3.08 -5.22 -6.94
N LEU A 98 -2.90 -4.48 -5.85
CA LEU A 98 -1.96 -4.82 -4.79
C LEU A 98 -2.13 -6.26 -4.27
N PHE A 99 -3.36 -6.73 -4.16
CA PHE A 99 -3.67 -8.02 -3.55
C PHE A 99 -3.76 -9.17 -4.54
N THR A 100 -3.68 -8.87 -5.83
CA THR A 100 -3.87 -9.87 -6.87
C THR A 100 -2.59 -10.16 -7.66
N HIS A 101 -1.61 -9.27 -7.58
CA HIS A 101 -0.24 -9.52 -8.04
C HIS A 101 0.49 -10.41 -7.03
N ARG A 102 0.94 -11.59 -7.48
CA ARG A 102 1.74 -12.52 -6.66
C ARG A 102 3.23 -12.31 -6.84
N ASP A 103 3.63 -11.59 -7.87
CA ASP A 103 5.04 -11.37 -8.18
C ASP A 103 5.62 -10.40 -7.16
N ILE A 104 6.61 -10.89 -6.41
CA ILE A 104 7.35 -10.11 -5.43
C ILE A 104 8.37 -9.27 -6.20
N LYS A 105 8.27 -7.94 -6.08
CA LYS A 105 9.22 -7.01 -6.69
C LYS A 105 10.59 -7.18 -6.05
N CYS A 106 11.61 -7.29 -6.91
CA CYS A 106 13.00 -7.31 -6.50
C CYS A 106 13.63 -5.92 -6.69
N PRO A 107 14.56 -5.51 -5.81
CA PRO A 107 15.37 -4.31 -6.02
C PRO A 107 16.14 -4.38 -7.34
N THR A 108 16.36 -3.22 -7.97
CA THR A 108 17.13 -3.12 -9.21
C THR A 108 18.45 -2.40 -8.98
N LYS A 109 19.34 -2.38 -9.99
CA LYS A 109 20.59 -1.60 -9.89
C LYS A 109 20.35 -0.10 -9.73
N THR A 110 19.24 0.42 -10.26
CA THR A 110 18.87 1.84 -10.16
C THR A 110 18.00 2.14 -8.94
N ALA A 111 17.37 1.13 -8.33
CA ALA A 111 16.60 1.27 -7.09
C ALA A 111 16.87 0.07 -6.17
N PRO A 112 18.04 0.02 -5.52
CA PRO A 112 18.46 -1.12 -4.71
C PRO A 112 17.86 -1.13 -3.29
N TYR A 113 17.19 -0.06 -2.85
CA TYR A 113 16.66 0.10 -1.50
C TYR A 113 15.14 0.26 -1.48
N ILE A 114 14.55 0.08 -0.29
CA ILE A 114 13.16 0.47 -0.04
C ILE A 114 13.00 1.98 -0.27
N PHE A 115 11.92 2.36 -0.94
CA PHE A 115 11.63 3.75 -1.19
C PHE A 115 11.17 4.49 0.07
N THR A 116 11.75 5.68 0.23
CA THR A 116 11.48 6.66 1.29
C THR A 116 11.24 8.02 0.64
N LYS A 117 10.72 8.98 1.39
CA LYS A 117 10.52 10.36 0.93
C LYS A 117 11.80 10.95 0.32
N LYS A 118 12.95 10.75 0.98
CA LYS A 118 14.24 11.28 0.55
C LYS A 118 14.74 10.65 -0.76
N ASN A 119 14.84 9.31 -0.83
CA ASN A 119 15.39 8.65 -2.03
C ASN A 119 14.41 8.68 -3.22
N SER A 120 13.11 8.84 -2.99
CA SER A 120 12.13 9.00 -4.07
C SER A 120 12.37 10.31 -4.84
N ILE A 121 12.72 11.39 -4.14
CA ILE A 121 13.06 12.68 -4.79
C ILE A 121 14.27 12.53 -5.73
N ASN A 122 15.30 11.80 -5.31
CA ASN A 122 16.48 11.54 -6.14
C ASN A 122 16.13 10.67 -7.34
N TYR A 123 15.34 9.61 -7.12
CA TYR A 123 14.88 8.72 -8.17
C TYR A 123 14.12 9.46 -9.27
N TYR A 124 13.22 10.37 -8.92
CA TYR A 124 12.50 11.17 -9.91
C TYR A 124 13.40 12.15 -10.68
N LYS A 125 14.46 12.65 -10.06
CA LYS A 125 15.39 13.60 -10.68
C LYS A 125 16.40 12.92 -11.60
N THR A 126 16.85 11.72 -11.25
CA THR A 126 18.06 11.10 -11.85
C THR A 126 17.79 9.74 -12.49
N GLY A 127 16.66 9.12 -12.21
CA GLY A 127 16.37 7.73 -12.59
C GLY A 127 17.03 6.69 -11.67
N SER A 128 17.72 7.11 -10.60
CA SER A 128 18.33 6.25 -9.58
C SER A 128 18.08 6.78 -8.17
N GLN A 129 17.94 5.87 -7.20
CA GLN A 129 17.88 6.22 -5.76
C GLN A 129 19.19 6.83 -5.28
#